data_AF-A0ABD7D671-F1
#
_entry.id   AF-A0ABD7D671-F1
#
_cell.length_a   1.000
_cell.length_b   1.000
_cell.length_c   1.000
_cell.angle_alpha   90.00
_cell.angle_beta   90.00
_cell.angle_gamma   90.00
#
_symmetry.space_group_name_H-M   'P 1'
#
loop_
_entity.id
_entity.type
_entity.pdbx_description
1 polymer ?
#
loop_
_entity_poly.entity_id
_entity_poly.type
_entity_poly.pdbx_seq_one_letter_code
_entity_poly.pdbx_strand_id
1 'polypeptide(L)'
;MTSGTSDQSTTRRRERHTATPRNKRLYITYTDTELEVVRLAARHEGQAAAAWAGQKLMAVAQGTLIPVSRDAGDVLRELIRSRLHLQEAVSALHALTTPPAPFPVPAATPFPAPTTAPAARPYAALPHAPRPAPPGPAGTALTQALDAIARVDEATLQVMRERRSRT
;
A
#
# COMPACT_ATOMS: atom_id res chain seq x y z
N MET A 1 -69.66 -16.40 -10.73
CA MET A 1 -69.38 -15.55 -9.56
C MET A 1 -67.91 -15.70 -9.22
N THR A 2 -67.20 -14.58 -9.27
CA THR A 2 -65.77 -14.39 -9.04
C THR A 2 -65.41 -14.44 -7.55
N SER A 3 -64.09 -14.52 -7.30
CA SER A 3 -63.37 -14.29 -6.03
C SER A 3 -63.05 -15.57 -5.23
N GLY A 4 -61.81 -15.86 -4.83
CA GLY A 4 -60.61 -15.02 -4.83
C GLY A 4 -59.33 -15.85 -4.82
N THR A 5 -58.39 -15.40 -5.65
CA THR A 5 -56.97 -15.72 -5.60
C THR A 5 -56.43 -15.26 -4.25
N SER A 6 -56.31 -16.17 -3.28
CA SER A 6 -55.51 -15.93 -2.09
C SER A 6 -54.04 -16.05 -2.47
N ASP A 7 -53.46 -14.89 -2.69
CA ASP A 7 -52.05 -14.54 -2.77
C ASP A 7 -51.31 -15.14 -1.56
N GLN A 8 -50.88 -16.40 -1.70
CA GLN A 8 -50.07 -17.06 -0.69
C GLN A 8 -48.64 -16.54 -0.85
N SER A 9 -48.43 -15.34 -0.32
CA SER A 9 -47.11 -14.75 -0.09
C SER A 9 -46.35 -15.71 0.83
N THR A 10 -45.67 -16.69 0.25
CA THR A 10 -44.84 -17.65 0.97
C THR A 10 -43.73 -16.86 1.65
N THR A 11 -43.97 -16.58 2.93
CA THR A 11 -43.02 -16.00 3.85
C THR A 11 -41.73 -16.79 3.69
N ARG A 12 -40.71 -16.15 3.11
CA ARG A 12 -39.37 -16.69 2.92
C ARG A 12 -38.77 -16.89 4.32
N ARG A 13 -39.13 -18.01 4.93
CA ARG A 13 -38.67 -18.49 6.23
C ARG A 13 -37.17 -18.63 6.10
N ARG A 14 -36.43 -17.63 6.61
CA ARG A 14 -34.98 -17.68 6.72
C ARG A 14 -34.61 -19.02 7.35
N GLU A 15 -33.96 -19.87 6.58
CA GLU A 15 -33.36 -21.11 7.06
C GLU A 15 -32.48 -20.73 8.24
N ARG A 16 -32.91 -21.13 9.44
CA ARG A 16 -32.10 -20.97 10.63
C ARG A 16 -30.99 -22.00 10.48
N HIS A 17 -29.79 -21.52 10.17
CA HIS A 17 -28.58 -22.32 10.30
C HIS A 17 -28.62 -23.01 11.65
N THR A 18 -28.77 -24.34 11.62
CA THR A 18 -28.86 -25.19 12.81
C THR A 18 -27.44 -25.43 13.30
N ALA A 19 -26.75 -24.34 13.66
CA ALA A 19 -25.54 -24.43 14.42
C ALA A 19 -25.94 -24.67 15.87
N THR A 20 -25.27 -25.62 16.54
CA THR A 20 -25.44 -25.88 17.97
C THR A 20 -25.47 -24.55 18.74
N PRO A 21 -26.50 -24.30 19.56
CA PRO A 21 -26.60 -23.03 20.27
C PRO A 21 -25.39 -22.85 21.19
N ARG A 22 -24.70 -21.70 21.06
CA ARG A 22 -23.58 -21.34 21.93
C ARG A 22 -24.13 -21.08 23.34
N ASN A 23 -23.93 -22.02 24.26
CA ASN A 23 -24.46 -21.96 25.63
C ASN A 23 -23.48 -21.41 26.67
N LYS A 24 -22.18 -21.36 26.35
CA LYS A 24 -21.15 -20.76 27.23
C LYS A 24 -21.11 -19.24 27.01
N ARG A 25 -21.06 -18.48 28.11
CA ARG A 25 -21.04 -17.01 28.10
C ARG A 25 -19.76 -16.50 28.77
N LEU A 26 -19.24 -15.41 28.23
CA LEU A 26 -18.12 -14.65 28.78
C LEU A 26 -18.62 -13.24 29.08
N TYR A 27 -18.34 -12.74 30.27
CA TYR A 27 -18.64 -11.36 30.66
C TYR A 27 -17.34 -10.55 30.63
N ILE A 28 -17.38 -9.40 29.95
CA ILE A 28 -16.25 -8.46 29.85
C ILE A 28 -16.79 -7.09 30.29
N THR A 29 -16.08 -6.47 31.21
CA THR A 29 -16.39 -5.12 31.71
C THR A 29 -15.58 -4.11 30.93
N TYR A 30 -16.22 -3.00 30.57
CA TYR A 30 -15.59 -1.88 29.87
C TYR A 30 -15.84 -0.60 30.66
N THR A 31 -14.89 0.31 30.63
CA THR A 31 -15.15 1.73 30.88
C THR A 31 -15.99 2.31 29.74
N ASP A 32 -16.63 3.46 29.96
CA ASP A 32 -17.48 4.09 28.93
C ASP A 32 -16.72 4.38 27.64
N THR A 33 -15.47 4.86 27.76
CA THR A 33 -14.59 5.15 26.62
C THR A 33 -14.21 3.89 25.84
N GLU A 34 -13.86 2.81 26.53
CA GLU A 34 -13.56 1.52 25.89
C GLU A 34 -14.79 0.96 25.16
N LEU A 35 -15.97 1.07 25.77
CA LEU A 35 -17.21 0.59 25.15
C LEU A 35 -17.60 1.42 23.92
N GLU A 36 -17.37 2.73 23.93
CA GLU A 36 -17.56 3.59 22.76
C GLU A 36 -16.65 3.20 21.60
N VAL A 37 -15.36 2.95 21.86
CA VAL A 37 -14.41 2.50 20.84
C VAL A 37 -14.86 1.17 20.22
N VAL A 38 -15.26 0.19 21.04
CA VAL A 38 -15.77 -1.11 20.56
C VAL A 38 -17.04 -0.94 19.72
N ARG A 39 -17.98 -0.10 20.15
CA ARG A 39 -19.21 0.20 19.40
C ARG A 39 -18.93 0.90 18.08
N LEU A 40 -17.97 1.82 18.05
CA LEU A 40 -17.57 2.52 16.83
C LEU A 40 -16.96 1.54 15.82
N ALA A 41 -16.01 0.71 16.26
CA ALA A 41 -15.36 -0.29 15.42
C ALA A 41 -16.36 -1.33 14.90
N ALA A 42 -17.26 -1.81 15.75
CA ALA A 42 -18.30 -2.75 15.35
C ALA A 42 -19.25 -2.16 14.29
N ARG A 43 -19.63 -0.87 14.44
CA ARG A 43 -20.45 -0.17 13.44
C ARG A 43 -19.75 -0.04 12.09
N HIS A 44 -18.45 0.25 12.09
CA HIS A 44 -17.67 0.32 10.85
C HIS A 44 -17.66 -1.03 10.11
N GLU A 45 -17.68 -2.15 10.82
CA GLU A 45 -17.75 -3.49 10.24
C GLU A 45 -19.20 -4.01 10.06
N GLY A 46 -20.23 -3.19 10.35
CA GLY A 46 -21.64 -3.58 10.20
C GLY A 46 -22.09 -4.66 11.19
N GLN A 47 -21.43 -4.80 12.33
CA GLN A 47 -21.66 -5.85 13.32
C GLN A 47 -22.20 -5.31 14.65
N ALA A 48 -22.87 -6.19 15.41
CA ALA A 48 -23.18 -5.90 16.81
C ALA A 48 -21.89 -5.93 17.64
N ALA A 49 -21.77 -5.04 18.63
CA ALA A 49 -20.56 -4.89 19.45
C ALA A 49 -20.05 -6.20 20.07
N ALA A 50 -20.96 -7.03 20.62
CA ALA A 50 -20.61 -8.32 21.20
C ALA A 50 -20.14 -9.35 20.16
N ALA A 51 -20.72 -9.34 18.95
CA ALA A 51 -20.32 -10.22 17.87
C ALA A 51 -18.93 -9.84 17.35
N TRP A 52 -18.70 -8.54 17.16
CA TRP A 52 -17.40 -8.00 16.76
C TRP A 52 -16.32 -8.34 17.79
N ALA A 53 -16.56 -8.06 19.07
CA ALA A 53 -15.60 -8.35 20.14
C ALA A 53 -15.29 -9.86 20.23
N GLY A 54 -16.32 -10.71 20.16
CA GLY A 54 -16.14 -12.16 20.13
C GLY A 54 -15.33 -12.64 18.92
N GLN A 55 -15.58 -12.07 17.73
CA GLN A 55 -14.80 -12.39 16.53
C GLN A 55 -13.34 -11.97 16.67
N LYS A 56 -13.04 -10.76 17.17
CA LYS A 56 -11.65 -10.33 17.37
C LYS A 56 -10.95 -11.19 18.43
N LEU A 57 -11.62 -11.54 19.53
CA LEU A 57 -11.07 -12.46 20.54
C LEU A 57 -10.76 -13.84 19.96
N MET A 58 -11.65 -14.40 19.14
CA MET A 58 -11.39 -15.67 18.46
C MET A 58 -10.23 -15.54 17.46
N ALA A 59 -10.15 -14.44 16.71
CA ALA A 59 -9.05 -14.19 15.79
C ALA A 59 -7.69 -14.09 16.52
N VAL A 60 -7.64 -13.48 17.70
CA VAL A 60 -6.43 -13.44 18.54
C VAL A 60 -6.10 -14.84 19.05
N ALA A 61 -7.08 -15.57 19.59
CA ALA A 61 -6.88 -16.93 20.11
C ALA A 61 -6.44 -17.93 19.02
N GLN A 62 -6.90 -17.74 17.78
CA GLN A 62 -6.50 -18.52 16.61
C GLN A 62 -5.16 -18.05 16.01
N GLY A 63 -4.52 -17.02 16.56
CA GLY A 63 -3.29 -16.44 16.05
C GLY A 63 -3.43 -15.70 14.71
N THR A 64 -4.67 -15.46 14.25
CA THR A 64 -4.95 -14.72 13.01
C THR A 64 -4.81 -13.21 13.21
N LEU A 65 -5.11 -12.71 14.41
CA LEU A 65 -4.91 -11.32 14.80
C LEU A 65 -3.83 -11.25 15.89
N ILE A 66 -2.70 -10.61 15.60
CA ILE A 66 -1.64 -10.40 16.58
C ILE A 66 -1.78 -8.96 17.12
N PRO A 67 -2.23 -8.78 18.38
CA PRO A 67 -2.34 -7.44 18.97
C PRO A 67 -0.97 -6.78 19.00
N VAL A 68 -0.92 -5.51 18.58
CA VAL A 68 0.30 -4.69 18.69
C VAL A 68 0.29 -3.98 20.04
N SER A 69 1.44 -3.93 20.71
CA SER A 69 1.58 -3.00 21.84
C SER A 69 1.38 -1.57 21.33
N ARG A 70 0.87 -0.69 22.19
CA ARG A 70 0.63 0.72 21.84
C ARG A 70 1.89 1.36 21.26
N ASP A 71 3.01 1.17 21.94
CA ASP A 71 4.31 1.72 21.56
C ASP A 71 4.77 1.20 20.19
N ALA A 72 4.65 -0.11 19.93
CA ALA A 72 5.02 -0.68 18.64
C ALA A 72 4.09 -0.20 17.51
N GLY A 73 2.80 -0.02 17.80
CA GLY A 73 1.84 0.55 16.87
C GLY A 73 2.17 2.01 16.51
N ASP A 74 2.60 2.81 17.48
CA ASP A 74 3.00 4.20 17.26
C ASP A 74 4.30 4.29 16.46
N VAL A 75 5.29 3.44 16.75
CA VAL A 75 6.53 3.33 15.95
C VAL A 75 6.22 2.95 14.50
N LEU A 76 5.40 1.92 14.26
CA LEU A 76 5.02 1.51 12.90
C LEU A 76 4.29 2.63 12.15
N ARG A 77 3.39 3.35 12.83
CA ARG A 77 2.68 4.48 12.22
C ARG A 77 3.65 5.59 11.82
N GLU A 78 4.64 5.87 12.66
CA GLU A 78 5.63 6.90 12.39
C GLU A 78 6.60 6.51 11.26
N LEU A 79 6.99 5.23 11.18
CA LEU A 79 7.78 4.71 10.06
C LEU A 79 7.01 4.80 8.73
N ILE A 80 5.72 4.48 8.74
CA ILE A 80 4.85 4.61 7.55
C ILE A 80 4.76 6.07 7.10
N ARG A 81 4.54 7.01 8.03
CA ARG A 81 4.52 8.45 7.71
C ARG A 81 5.85 8.93 7.16
N SER A 82 6.95 8.54 7.79
CA SER A 82 8.31 8.90 7.37
C SER A 82 8.60 8.42 5.95
N ARG A 83 8.18 7.20 5.61
CA ARG A 83 8.33 6.63 4.26
C ARG A 83 7.54 7.42 3.22
N LEU A 84 6.30 7.80 3.52
CA LEU A 84 5.47 8.60 2.61
C LEU A 84 6.13 9.96 2.31
N HIS A 85 6.61 10.66 3.34
CA HIS A 85 7.32 11.93 3.15
C HIS A 85 8.61 11.77 2.33
N LEU A 86 9.36 10.69 2.55
CA LEU A 86 10.55 10.39 1.75
C LEU A 86 10.20 10.08 0.28
N GLN A 87 9.10 9.38 0.02
CA GLN A 87 8.64 9.11 -1.35
C GLN A 87 8.23 10.38 -2.09
N GLU A 88 7.59 11.32 -1.39
CA GLU A 88 7.28 12.65 -1.92
C GLU A 88 8.56 13.42 -2.25
N ALA A 89 9.55 13.42 -1.35
CA ALA A 89 10.85 14.06 -1.58
C ALA A 89 11.62 13.44 -2.76
N VAL A 90 11.64 12.11 -2.87
CA VAL A 90 12.23 11.39 -4.02
C VAL A 90 11.55 11.79 -5.31
N SER A 91 10.23 11.88 -5.33
CA SER A 91 9.48 12.28 -6.53
C SER A 91 9.84 13.70 -6.97
N ALA A 92 9.94 14.64 -6.02
CA ALA A 92 10.37 16.00 -6.28
C ALA A 92 11.82 16.08 -6.79
N LEU A 93 12.74 15.33 -6.18
CA LEU A 93 14.14 15.27 -6.60
C LEU A 93 14.29 14.65 -7.99
N HIS A 94 13.52 13.60 -8.30
CA HIS A 94 13.52 12.97 -9.62
C HIS A 94 13.07 13.94 -10.71
N ALA A 95 12.07 14.80 -10.42
CA ALA A 95 11.64 15.84 -11.37
C ALA A 95 12.76 16.85 -11.67
N LEU A 96 13.63 17.13 -10.69
CA LEU A 96 14.77 18.04 -10.85
C LEU A 96 15.98 17.40 -11.55
N THR A 97 16.14 16.07 -11.44
CA THR A 97 17.26 15.34 -12.04
C THR A 97 16.96 14.82 -13.44
N THR A 98 15.70 14.78 -13.87
CA THR A 98 15.30 14.35 -15.21
C THR A 98 15.57 15.48 -16.21
N PRO A 99 16.50 15.32 -17.17
CA PRO A 99 16.70 16.34 -18.19
C PRO A 99 15.44 16.45 -19.08
N PRO A 100 15.03 17.66 -19.48
CA PRO A 100 13.93 17.82 -20.42
C PRO A 100 14.28 17.08 -21.71
N ALA A 101 13.37 16.23 -22.18
CA ALA A 101 13.58 15.47 -23.41
C ALA A 101 13.98 16.41 -24.55
N PRO A 102 15.04 16.12 -25.32
CA PRO A 102 15.36 16.91 -26.49
C PRO A 102 14.21 16.76 -27.48
N PHE A 103 13.79 17.91 -28.01
CA PHE A 103 12.72 18.15 -28.96
C PHE A 103 12.55 17.02 -30.00
N PRO A 104 11.31 16.69 -30.42
CA PRO A 104 11.08 15.66 -31.42
C PRO A 104 11.81 16.02 -32.71
N VAL A 105 12.83 15.23 -33.05
CA VAL A 105 13.53 15.33 -34.33
C VAL A 105 12.54 14.86 -35.41
N PRO A 106 12.11 15.71 -36.35
CA PRO A 106 11.22 15.28 -37.41
C PRO A 106 11.95 14.21 -38.25
N ALA A 107 11.30 13.07 -38.44
CA ALA A 107 11.81 11.97 -39.24
C ALA A 107 12.11 12.50 -40.65
N ALA A 108 13.38 12.47 -41.04
CA ALA A 108 13.81 12.82 -42.38
C ALA A 108 13.15 11.85 -43.38
N THR A 109 12.29 12.37 -44.25
CA THR A 109 11.74 11.65 -45.40
C THR A 109 12.86 11.22 -46.35
N PRO A 110 12.84 9.99 -46.89
CA PRO A 110 13.88 9.49 -47.77
C PRO A 110 13.72 10.08 -49.18
N PHE A 111 14.74 10.79 -49.65
CA PHE A 111 14.87 11.24 -51.04
C PHE A 111 15.70 10.21 -51.82
N PRO A 112 15.34 9.82 -53.06
CA PRO A 112 16.07 8.78 -53.79
C PRO A 112 17.41 9.32 -54.34
N ALA A 113 18.44 8.48 -54.24
CA ALA A 113 19.81 8.74 -54.67
C ALA A 113 19.98 8.72 -56.21
N PRO A 114 21.11 9.28 -56.70
CA PRO A 114 21.92 8.47 -57.60
C PRO A 114 23.40 8.41 -57.22
N THR A 115 23.94 7.23 -57.53
CA THR A 115 25.32 6.72 -57.57
C THR A 115 26.44 7.74 -57.76
N THR A 116 27.50 7.65 -56.94
CA THR A 116 28.93 7.48 -57.30
C THR A 116 29.83 7.77 -56.06
N ALA A 117 30.60 6.78 -55.62
CA ALA A 117 31.75 6.93 -54.69
C ALA A 117 32.96 7.48 -55.48
N PRO A 118 33.99 8.15 -54.92
CA PRO A 118 34.64 7.83 -53.64
C PRO A 118 35.19 9.03 -52.81
N ALA A 119 35.39 8.84 -51.51
CA ALA A 119 36.49 9.44 -50.73
C ALA A 119 36.41 8.97 -49.28
N ALA A 120 37.50 8.38 -48.80
CA ALA A 120 37.74 8.11 -47.40
C ALA A 120 37.58 9.41 -46.59
N ARG A 121 36.48 9.53 -45.84
CA ARG A 121 36.39 10.49 -44.74
C ARG A 121 36.97 9.80 -43.52
N PRO A 122 37.93 10.42 -42.80
CA PRO A 122 38.33 9.91 -41.51
C PRO A 122 37.07 9.84 -40.65
N TYR A 123 36.88 8.73 -39.94
CA TYR A 123 35.92 8.66 -38.85
C TYR A 123 36.16 9.89 -37.98
N ALA A 124 35.30 10.91 -38.11
CA ALA A 124 35.24 11.97 -37.13
C ALA A 124 34.91 11.25 -35.83
N ALA A 125 35.87 11.27 -34.90
CA ALA A 125 35.69 10.75 -33.56
C ALA A 125 34.31 11.21 -33.09
N LEU A 126 33.46 10.26 -32.72
CA LEU A 126 32.23 10.54 -31.99
C LEU A 126 32.58 11.60 -30.94
N PRO A 127 31.87 12.74 -30.86
CA PRO A 127 32.07 13.66 -29.75
C PRO A 127 31.95 12.80 -28.50
N HIS A 128 33.03 12.75 -27.71
CA HIS A 128 33.13 11.93 -26.53
C HIS A 128 31.79 12.00 -25.81
N ALA A 129 31.08 10.87 -25.72
CA ALA A 129 29.88 10.81 -24.91
C ALA A 129 30.28 11.41 -23.57
N PRO A 130 29.69 12.56 -23.17
CA PRO A 130 30.18 13.28 -22.02
C PRO A 130 30.15 12.28 -20.88
N ARG A 131 31.34 12.04 -20.31
CA ARG A 131 31.51 11.22 -19.10
C ARG A 131 30.37 11.63 -18.17
N PRO A 132 29.53 10.70 -17.68
CA PRO A 132 28.38 11.07 -16.87
C PRO A 132 28.89 11.98 -15.77
N ALA A 133 28.43 13.23 -15.80
CA ALA A 133 28.85 14.23 -14.83
C ALA A 133 28.54 13.65 -13.45
N PRO A 134 29.42 13.82 -12.46
CA PRO A 134 29.09 13.43 -11.11
C PRO A 134 27.72 14.02 -10.75
N PRO A 135 26.85 13.27 -10.06
CA PRO A 135 25.52 13.73 -9.76
C PRO A 135 25.62 15.12 -9.12
N GLY A 136 24.91 16.09 -9.70
CA GLY A 136 24.75 17.40 -9.06
C GLY A 136 24.11 17.25 -7.68
N PRO A 137 24.00 18.33 -6.90
CA PRO A 137 23.44 18.27 -5.54
C PRO A 137 22.06 17.58 -5.48
N ALA A 138 21.23 17.74 -6.52
CA ALA A 138 19.95 17.05 -6.64
C ALA A 138 20.10 15.53 -6.83
N GLY A 139 21.09 15.09 -7.63
CA GLY A 139 21.39 13.68 -7.81
C GLY A 139 21.95 13.03 -6.54
N THR A 140 22.80 13.74 -5.79
CA THR A 140 23.31 13.24 -4.50
C THR A 140 22.20 13.15 -3.45
N ALA A 141 21.31 14.15 -3.40
CA ALA A 141 20.16 14.14 -2.51
C ALA A 141 19.18 13.02 -2.85
N LEU A 142 18.97 12.72 -4.15
CA LEU A 142 18.15 11.61 -4.60
C LEU A 142 18.70 10.26 -4.10
N THR A 143 20.00 10.04 -4.25
CA THR A 143 20.66 8.83 -3.71
C THR A 143 20.49 8.71 -2.20
N GLN A 144 20.72 9.80 -1.46
CA GLN A 144 20.55 9.82 0.00
C GLN A 144 19.11 9.55 0.44
N ALA A 145 18.12 10.06 -0.30
CA ALA A 145 16.71 9.84 -0.02
C ALA A 145 16.31 8.37 -0.26
N LEU A 146 16.83 7.74 -1.32
CA LEU A 146 16.63 6.30 -1.57
C LEU A 146 17.27 5.44 -0.47
N ASP A 147 18.49 5.77 -0.04
CA ASP A 147 19.15 5.09 1.09
C ASP A 147 18.37 5.27 2.41
N ALA A 148 17.76 6.44 2.62
CA ALA A 148 16.89 6.68 3.76
C ALA A 148 15.64 5.79 3.74
N ILE A 149 15.00 5.62 2.57
CA ILE A 149 13.85 4.70 2.42
C ILE A 149 14.28 3.27 2.75
N ALA A 150 15.42 2.81 2.24
CA ALA A 150 15.93 1.46 2.52
C ALA A 150 16.13 1.22 4.02
N ARG A 151 16.63 2.22 4.76
CA ARG A 151 16.76 2.14 6.23
C ARG A 151 15.41 2.09 6.95
N VAL A 152 14.42 2.85 6.48
CA VAL A 152 13.05 2.82 7.04
C VAL A 152 12.40 1.47 6.79
N ASP A 153 12.60 0.88 5.61
CA ASP A 153 12.09 -0.44 5.27
C ASP A 153 12.75 -1.52 6.15
N GLU A 154 14.07 -1.47 6.37
CA GLU A 154 14.75 -2.40 7.30
C GLU A 154 14.29 -2.20 8.75
N ALA A 155 14.11 -0.96 9.21
CA ALA A 155 13.57 -0.70 10.55
C ALA A 155 12.15 -1.28 10.72
N THR A 156 11.32 -1.17 9.66
CA THR A 156 9.98 -1.77 9.64
C THR A 156 10.05 -3.29 9.74
N LEU A 157 10.93 -3.93 8.96
CA LEU A 157 11.16 -5.37 9.01
C LEU A 157 11.70 -5.82 10.36
N GLN A 158 12.61 -5.04 10.97
CA GLN A 158 13.14 -5.32 12.30
C GLN A 158 12.03 -5.35 13.35
N VAL A 159 11.14 -4.35 13.34
CA VAL A 159 9.93 -4.34 14.21
C VAL A 159 9.07 -5.57 13.93
N MET A 160 8.89 -5.96 12.67
CA MET A 160 8.12 -7.17 12.31
C MET A 160 8.79 -8.48 12.78
N ARG A 161 10.12 -8.57 12.74
CA ARG A 161 10.88 -9.74 13.23
C ARG A 161 10.78 -9.86 14.74
N GLU A 162 11.00 -8.78 15.47
CA GLU A 162 10.87 -8.74 16.92
C GLU A 162 9.48 -9.15 17.39
N ARG A 163 8.43 -8.82 16.62
CA ARG A 163 7.07 -9.32 16.85
C ARG A 163 6.97 -10.83 16.76
N ARG A 164 7.58 -11.44 15.73
CA ARG A 164 7.52 -12.89 15.51
C ARG A 164 8.24 -13.69 16.59
N SER A 165 9.31 -13.12 17.17
CA SER A 165 10.09 -13.79 18.23
C SER A 165 9.43 -13.74 19.62
N ARG A 166 8.43 -12.86 19.83
CA ARG A 166 7.73 -12.69 21.12
C ARG A 166 6.41 -13.47 21.23
N THR A 167 5.95 -14.07 20.15
CA THR A 167 4.75 -14.94 20.08
C THR A 167 5.16 -16.39 20.03
#